data_AF-A0A1E1WT96-F1
#
_entry.id   AF-A0A1E1WT96-F1
#
_cell.length_a   1.000
_cell.length_b   1.000
_cell.length_c   1.000
_cell.angle_alpha   90.00
_cell.angle_beta   90.00
_cell.angle_gamma   90.00
#
_symmetry.space_group_name_H-M   'P 1'
#
loop_
_entity.id
_entity.type
_entity.pdbx_description
1 polymer ?
#
loop_
_entity_poly.entity_id
_entity_poly.type
_entity_poly.pdbx_seq_one_letter_code
_entity_poly.pdbx_strand_id
1 'polypeptide(L)'
;GACGRALLHDRQLRWWLMAGTPLAAFYLTGLVLELAAHAAVKLLLLGALYAALHAAAHALLDDDLKNVFPLSVYLATKVWFYITWAVFIAGAVGAGATLLFVASSLLLWYFFLKSWRSDPGVISASRAERLRTIVELSERGRGGF
;
A
#
# COMPACT_ATOMS: atom_id res chain seq x y z
N GLY A 1 27.06 -15.99 1.83
CA GLY A 1 25.65 -15.82 1.42
C GLY A 1 24.60 -15.97 2.52
N ALA A 2 24.96 -15.99 3.82
CA ALA A 2 23.99 -16.17 4.91
C ALA A 2 23.41 -14.85 5.47
N CYS A 3 24.11 -13.71 5.29
CA CYS A 3 23.72 -12.43 5.86
C CYS A 3 22.50 -11.79 5.18
N GLY A 4 22.27 -12.07 3.89
CA GLY A 4 21.11 -11.52 3.15
C GLY A 4 19.75 -12.09 3.56
N ARG A 5 19.71 -13.33 4.11
CA ARG A 5 18.46 -13.96 4.55
C ARG A 5 18.00 -13.49 5.93
N ALA A 6 18.92 -13.00 6.77
CA ALA A 6 18.57 -12.44 8.08
C ALA A 6 17.87 -11.08 7.96
N LEU A 7 18.24 -10.24 6.97
CA LEU A 7 17.59 -8.95 6.75
C LEU A 7 16.11 -9.08 6.33
N LEU A 8 15.77 -10.10 5.54
CA LEU A 8 14.38 -10.35 5.12
C LEU A 8 13.46 -10.80 6.26
N HIS A 9 14.02 -11.17 7.41
CA HIS A 9 13.25 -11.60 8.58
C HIS A 9 12.78 -10.41 9.44
N ASP A 10 13.31 -9.21 9.20
CA ASP A 10 12.92 -8.04 9.97
C ASP A 10 11.56 -7.52 9.48
N ARG A 11 10.54 -7.65 10.35
CA ARG A 11 9.16 -7.28 10.06
C ARG A 11 9.05 -5.80 9.65
N GLN A 12 9.93 -4.96 10.17
CA GLN A 12 9.99 -3.54 9.84
C GLN A 12 10.52 -3.31 8.42
N LEU A 13 11.56 -4.03 8.00
CA LEU A 13 12.10 -3.94 6.64
C LEU A 13 11.05 -4.38 5.60
N ARG A 14 10.35 -5.50 5.85
CA ARG A 14 9.27 -5.98 4.97
C ARG A 14 8.18 -4.92 4.78
N TRP A 15 7.84 -4.20 5.86
CA TRP A 15 6.84 -3.14 5.83
C TRP A 15 7.28 -1.92 5.01
N TRP A 16 8.51 -1.43 5.21
CA TRP A 16 9.08 -0.35 4.39
C TRP A 16 9.23 -0.73 2.93
N LEU A 17 9.69 -1.95 2.65
CA LEU A 17 9.85 -2.45 1.29
C LEU A 17 8.50 -2.49 0.58
N MET A 18 7.47 -3.00 1.26
CA MET A 18 6.09 -3.06 0.74
C MET A 18 5.51 -1.67 0.48
N ALA A 19 5.73 -0.71 1.38
CA ALA A 19 5.33 0.68 1.18
C ALA A 19 6.01 1.32 -0.05
N GLY A 20 7.28 0.94 -0.30
CA GLY A 20 8.06 1.40 -1.44
C GLY A 20 7.73 0.70 -2.76
N THR A 21 7.23 -0.54 -2.73
CA THR A 21 6.91 -1.34 -3.93
C THR A 21 6.01 -0.61 -4.95
N PRO A 22 4.84 -0.05 -4.58
CA PRO A 22 4.00 0.65 -5.56
C PRO A 22 4.66 1.92 -6.10
N LEU A 23 5.47 2.62 -5.29
CA LEU A 23 6.21 3.80 -5.73
C LEU A 23 7.23 3.44 -6.82
N ALA A 24 8.02 2.38 -6.59
CA ALA A 24 8.98 1.86 -7.55
C ALA A 24 8.29 1.27 -8.78
N ALA A 25 7.16 0.58 -8.61
CA ALA A 25 6.38 0.02 -9.72
C ALA A 25 5.92 1.11 -10.70
N PHE A 26 5.36 2.22 -10.19
CA PHE A 26 4.94 3.34 -11.03
C PHE A 26 6.12 3.98 -11.77
N TYR A 27 7.25 4.17 -11.09
CA TYR A 27 8.46 4.74 -11.70
C TYR A 27 9.02 3.87 -12.82
N LEU A 28 9.23 2.57 -12.53
CA LEU A 28 9.78 1.61 -13.47
C LEU A 28 8.85 1.43 -14.68
N THR A 29 7.54 1.43 -14.47
CA THR A 29 6.56 1.39 -15.56
C THR A 29 6.71 2.61 -16.47
N GLY A 30 6.85 3.81 -15.89
CA GLY A 30 7.11 5.04 -16.63
C GLY A 30 8.39 4.97 -17.46
N LEU A 31 9.50 4.54 -16.84
CA LEU A 31 10.79 4.37 -17.53
C LEU A 31 10.72 3.38 -18.71
N VAL A 32 10.04 2.25 -18.52
CA VAL A 32 9.87 1.25 -19.59
C VAL A 32 9.06 1.81 -20.75
N LEU A 33 8.05 2.65 -20.48
CA LEU A 33 7.25 3.31 -21.52
C LEU A 33 8.05 4.39 -22.25
N GLU A 34 8.87 5.16 -21.55
CA GLU A 34 9.71 6.22 -22.11
C GLU A 34 10.87 5.66 -22.95
N LEU A 35 11.32 4.44 -22.67
CA LEU A 35 12.43 3.79 -23.39
C LEU A 35 12.20 3.81 -24.91
N ALA A 36 13.16 4.33 -25.67
CA ALA A 36 13.15 4.33 -27.14
C ALA A 36 13.51 2.93 -27.71
N ALA A 37 12.68 1.93 -27.41
CA ALA A 37 12.82 0.55 -27.87
C ALA A 37 11.58 0.09 -28.65
N HIS A 38 11.74 -0.99 -29.43
CA HIS A 38 10.63 -1.62 -30.14
C HIS A 38 9.55 -2.12 -29.17
N ALA A 39 8.28 -2.08 -29.60
CA ALA A 39 7.13 -2.43 -28.76
C ALA A 39 7.21 -3.84 -28.15
N ALA A 40 7.79 -4.81 -28.85
CA ALA A 40 7.99 -6.17 -28.34
C ALA A 40 8.89 -6.21 -27.09
N VAL A 41 9.96 -5.41 -27.08
CA VAL A 41 10.89 -5.30 -25.94
C VAL A 41 10.19 -4.63 -24.76
N LYS A 42 9.38 -3.60 -25.01
CA LYS A 42 8.57 -2.95 -23.96
C LYS A 42 7.59 -3.94 -23.32
N LEU A 43 6.86 -4.71 -24.13
CA LEU A 43 5.92 -5.71 -23.63
C LEU A 43 6.63 -6.79 -22.79
N LEU A 44 7.81 -7.24 -23.24
CA LEU A 44 8.62 -8.20 -22.48
C LEU A 44 9.05 -7.62 -21.13
N LEU A 45 9.56 -6.38 -21.12
CA LEU A 45 9.97 -5.69 -19.88
C LEU A 45 8.80 -5.45 -18.91
N LEU A 46 7.64 -5.05 -19.43
CA LEU A 46 6.43 -4.91 -18.61
C LEU A 46 5.96 -6.26 -18.05
N GLY A 47 6.00 -7.32 -18.86
CA GLY A 47 5.70 -8.67 -18.41
C GLY A 47 6.65 -9.16 -17.32
N ALA A 48 7.96 -8.90 -17.47
CA ALA A 48 8.97 -9.22 -16.46
C ALA A 48 8.77 -8.41 -15.17
N LEU A 49 8.47 -7.10 -15.28
CA LEU A 49 8.15 -6.24 -14.14
C LEU A 49 6.90 -6.73 -13.41
N TYR A 50 5.84 -7.08 -14.15
CA TYR A 50 4.62 -7.65 -13.57
C TYR A 50 4.91 -8.96 -12.82
N ALA A 51 5.68 -9.88 -13.43
CA ALA A 51 6.04 -11.14 -12.79
C ALA A 51 6.87 -10.91 -11.51
N ALA A 52 7.82 -9.97 -11.54
CA ALA A 52 8.61 -9.60 -10.36
C ALA A 52 7.75 -8.99 -9.25
N LEU A 53 6.82 -8.09 -9.59
CA LEU A 53 5.87 -7.51 -8.63
C LEU A 53 4.92 -8.55 -8.07
N HIS A 54 4.46 -9.49 -8.89
CA HIS A 54 3.59 -10.59 -8.46
C HIS A 54 4.33 -11.53 -7.51
N ALA A 55 5.56 -11.91 -7.82
CA ALA A 55 6.40 -12.72 -6.94
C ALA A 55 6.73 -11.98 -5.63
N ALA A 56 7.08 -10.69 -5.70
CA ALA A 56 7.31 -9.86 -4.53
C ALA A 56 6.03 -9.73 -3.68
N ALA A 57 4.87 -9.59 -4.31
CA ALA A 57 3.60 -9.54 -3.62
C ALA A 57 3.33 -10.84 -2.86
N HIS A 58 3.52 -11.99 -3.49
CA HIS A 58 3.35 -13.29 -2.85
C HIS A 58 4.39 -13.58 -1.76
N ALA A 59 5.64 -13.11 -1.90
CA ALA A 59 6.68 -13.33 -0.91
C ALA A 59 6.60 -12.37 0.28
N LEU A 60 6.05 -11.17 0.10
CA LEU A 60 6.05 -10.10 1.11
C LEU A 60 4.68 -9.92 1.79
N LEU A 61 3.56 -10.16 1.11
CA LEU A 61 2.22 -9.97 1.67
C LEU A 61 1.70 -11.23 2.37
N ASP A 62 1.91 -11.30 3.69
CA ASP A 62 1.13 -12.17 4.57
C ASP A 62 -0.34 -11.70 4.64
N ASP A 63 -1.27 -12.54 5.10
CA ASP A 63 -2.72 -12.22 5.11
C ASP A 63 -3.07 -10.95 5.91
N ASP A 64 -2.34 -10.67 7.01
CA ASP A 64 -2.50 -9.42 7.78
C ASP A 64 -2.02 -8.18 7.00
N LEU A 65 -1.05 -8.34 6.11
CA LEU A 65 -0.45 -7.23 5.35
C LEU A 65 -1.29 -6.86 4.11
N LYS A 66 -2.13 -7.77 3.60
CA LYS A 66 -3.03 -7.49 2.46
C LYS A 66 -4.00 -6.34 2.71
N ASN A 67 -4.42 -6.13 3.97
CA ASN A 67 -5.28 -5.00 4.34
C ASN A 67 -4.57 -3.64 4.20
N VAL A 68 -3.24 -3.60 4.30
CA VAL A 68 -2.45 -2.36 4.22
C VAL A 68 -2.01 -2.07 2.79
N PHE A 69 -2.13 -3.03 1.87
CA PHE A 69 -1.72 -2.85 0.47
C PHE A 69 -2.50 -1.74 -0.26
N PRO A 70 -3.84 -1.68 -0.22
CA PRO A 70 -4.59 -0.60 -0.85
C PRO A 70 -4.20 0.78 -0.30
N LEU A 71 -3.93 0.86 1.01
CA LEU A 71 -3.45 2.06 1.69
C LEU A 71 -2.09 2.50 1.15
N SER A 72 -1.16 1.54 1.00
CA SER A 72 0.17 1.78 0.44
C SER A 72 0.11 2.29 -1.00
N VAL A 73 -0.71 1.67 -1.84
CA VAL A 73 -0.91 2.10 -3.24
C VAL A 73 -1.47 3.52 -3.28
N TYR A 74 -2.49 3.82 -2.47
CA TYR A 74 -3.06 5.16 -2.36
C TYR A 74 -2.02 6.23 -1.98
N LEU A 75 -1.19 5.94 -0.97
CA LEU A 75 -0.13 6.85 -0.52
C LEU A 75 0.92 7.05 -1.61
N ALA A 76 1.33 6.00 -2.31
CA ALA A 76 2.25 6.10 -3.45
C ALA A 76 1.68 6.98 -4.56
N THR A 77 0.39 6.83 -4.88
CA THR A 77 -0.29 7.70 -5.86
C THR A 77 -0.33 9.15 -5.40
N LYS A 78 -0.59 9.43 -4.11
CA LYS A 78 -0.52 10.78 -3.55
C LYS A 78 0.88 11.39 -3.69
N VAL A 79 1.94 10.63 -3.41
CA VAL A 79 3.32 11.11 -3.57
C VAL A 79 3.59 11.48 -5.02
N TRP A 80 3.24 10.62 -5.97
CA TRP A 80 3.39 10.90 -7.39
C TRP A 80 2.58 12.12 -7.85
N PHE A 81 1.37 12.28 -7.34
CA PHE A 81 0.55 13.45 -7.62
C PHE A 81 1.24 14.76 -7.20
N TYR A 82 1.90 14.79 -6.04
CA TYR A 82 2.66 15.96 -5.60
C TYR A 82 3.94 16.19 -6.39
N ILE A 83 4.68 15.12 -6.73
CA ILE A 83 5.86 15.21 -7.59
C ILE A 83 5.48 15.80 -8.95
N THR A 84 4.42 15.27 -9.57
CA THR A 84 3.94 15.75 -10.87
C THR A 84 3.52 17.21 -10.80
N TRP A 85 2.81 17.60 -9.75
CA TRP A 85 2.42 19.00 -9.56
C TRP A 85 3.65 19.89 -9.42
N ALA A 86 4.59 19.55 -8.54
CA ALA A 86 5.77 20.37 -8.26
C ALA A 86 6.71 20.51 -9.46
N VAL A 87 6.97 19.41 -10.18
CA VAL A 87 7.96 19.38 -11.26
C VAL A 87 7.39 19.92 -12.58
N PHE A 88 6.14 19.57 -12.92
CA PHE A 88 5.61 19.83 -14.27
C PHE A 88 4.51 20.90 -14.31
N ILE A 89 3.74 21.10 -13.24
CA ILE A 89 2.53 21.95 -13.26
C ILE A 89 2.77 23.29 -12.57
N ALA A 90 3.45 23.31 -11.43
CA ALA A 90 3.59 24.49 -10.58
C ALA A 90 4.26 25.67 -11.30
N GLY A 91 5.20 25.40 -12.21
CA GLY A 91 5.84 26.44 -13.03
C GLY A 91 4.97 26.95 -14.19
N ALA A 92 3.93 26.20 -14.58
CA ALA A 92 3.04 26.54 -15.69
C ALA A 92 1.73 27.20 -15.25
N VAL A 93 1.38 27.15 -13.96
CA VAL A 93 0.13 27.70 -13.42
C VAL A 93 0.38 28.89 -12.50
N GLY A 94 -0.59 29.80 -12.41
CA GLY A 94 -0.52 30.93 -11.50
C GLY A 94 -0.59 30.51 -10.02
N ALA A 95 -0.05 31.34 -9.13
CA ALA A 95 0.01 31.06 -7.69
C ALA A 95 -1.36 30.73 -7.08
N GLY A 96 -2.45 31.33 -7.56
CA GLY A 96 -3.81 31.02 -7.11
C GLY A 96 -4.24 29.57 -7.37
N ALA A 97 -3.86 28.99 -8.51
CA ALA A 97 -4.17 27.60 -8.83
C ALA A 97 -3.37 26.64 -7.94
N THR A 98 -2.11 26.95 -7.66
CA THR A 98 -1.28 26.20 -6.70
C THR A 98 -1.84 26.29 -5.28
N LEU A 99 -2.35 27.46 -4.86
CA LEU A 99 -3.00 27.59 -3.55
C LEU A 99 -4.29 26.77 -3.45
N LEU A 100 -5.12 26.77 -4.50
CA LEU A 100 -6.34 25.94 -4.56
C LEU A 100 -6.00 24.45 -4.52
N PHE A 101 -4.96 24.03 -5.23
CA PHE A 101 -4.43 22.67 -5.18
C PHE A 101 -3.99 22.29 -3.77
N VAL A 102 -3.22 23.16 -3.09
CA VAL A 102 -2.78 22.89 -1.72
C VAL A 102 -3.98 22.83 -0.77
N ALA A 103 -4.94 23.74 -0.88
CA ALA A 103 -6.14 23.74 -0.04
C ALA A 103 -6.98 22.46 -0.22
N SER A 104 -7.25 22.06 -1.47
CA SER A 104 -7.97 20.82 -1.76
C SER A 104 -7.20 19.56 -1.34
N SER A 105 -5.87 19.56 -1.51
CA SER A 105 -4.99 18.48 -1.04
C SER A 105 -5.03 18.34 0.48
N LEU A 106 -4.97 19.44 1.23
CA LEU A 106 -5.05 19.45 2.69
C LEU A 106 -6.41 18.93 3.17
N LEU A 107 -7.50 19.32 2.51
CA LEU A 107 -8.84 18.81 2.81
C LEU A 107 -8.91 17.29 2.57
N LEU A 108 -8.34 16.80 1.47
CA LEU A 108 -8.27 15.38 1.16
C LEU A 108 -7.40 14.61 2.17
N TRP A 109 -6.32 15.21 2.65
CA TRP A 109 -5.51 14.68 3.74
C TRP A 109 -6.28 14.61 5.05
N TYR A 110 -7.04 15.65 5.38
CA TYR A 110 -7.88 15.68 6.58
C TYR A 110 -8.91 14.55 6.56
N PHE A 111 -9.67 14.41 5.47
CA PHE A 111 -10.66 13.33 5.36
C PHE A 111 -10.01 11.94 5.36
N PHE A 112 -8.87 11.78 4.70
CA PHE A 112 -8.12 10.53 4.72
C PHE A 112 -7.65 10.16 6.12
N LEU A 113 -7.00 11.07 6.84
CA LEU A 113 -6.52 10.83 8.20
C LEU A 113 -7.67 10.59 9.17
N LYS A 114 -8.78 11.31 8.99
CA LYS A 114 -10.01 11.07 9.75
C LYS A 114 -10.56 9.67 9.49
N SER A 115 -10.72 9.27 8.22
CA SER A 115 -11.18 7.92 7.85
C SER A 115 -10.24 6.84 8.37
N TRP A 116 -8.93 7.04 8.25
CA TRP A 116 -7.95 6.06 8.68
C TRP A 116 -7.90 5.88 10.20
N ARG A 117 -8.09 6.96 10.96
CA ARG A 117 -8.26 6.88 12.43
C ARG A 117 -9.63 6.34 12.84
N SER A 118 -10.66 6.58 12.02
CA SER A 118 -12.02 6.11 12.22
C SER A 118 -12.27 4.70 11.69
N ASP A 119 -11.28 4.05 11.10
CA ASP A 119 -11.29 2.61 10.86
C ASP A 119 -10.83 1.90 12.15
N PRO A 120 -11.75 1.43 13.02
CA PRO A 120 -11.45 0.38 13.98
C PRO A 120 -11.28 -0.94 13.21
N GLY A 121 -10.30 -0.97 12.30
CA GLY A 121 -9.96 -2.15 11.54
C GLY A 121 -9.45 -3.19 12.52
N VAL A 122 -10.31 -4.15 12.85
CA VAL A 122 -10.18 -5.15 13.92
C VAL A 122 -10.78 -4.65 15.26
N ILE A 123 -12.11 -4.77 15.40
CA ILE A 123 -12.62 -5.38 16.63
C ILE A 123 -12.08 -6.81 16.59
N SER A 124 -10.82 -6.97 17.00
CA SER A 124 -10.43 -8.25 17.56
C SER A 124 -11.33 -8.31 18.76
N ALA A 125 -12.38 -9.14 18.68
CA ALA A 125 -12.85 -9.77 19.89
C ALA A 125 -11.55 -10.18 20.58
N SER A 126 -11.22 -9.50 21.68
CA SER A 126 -9.91 -9.66 22.32
C SER A 126 -9.73 -11.16 22.55
N ARG A 127 -8.50 -11.68 22.64
CA ARG A 127 -8.33 -13.13 22.87
C ARG A 127 -9.21 -13.62 24.04
N ALA A 128 -9.40 -12.75 25.04
CA ALA A 128 -10.34 -12.94 26.15
C ALA A 128 -11.80 -13.01 25.72
N GLU A 129 -12.27 -12.15 24.81
CA GLU A 129 -13.64 -12.12 24.29
C GLU A 129 -13.93 -13.33 23.38
N ARG A 130 -12.98 -13.74 22.54
CA ARG A 130 -13.10 -15.01 21.76
C ARG A 130 -13.16 -16.23 22.68
N LEU A 131 -12.31 -16.29 23.71
CA LEU A 131 -12.34 -17.37 24.70
C LEU A 131 -13.66 -17.35 25.50
N ARG A 132 -14.16 -16.17 25.85
CA ARG A 132 -15.45 -16.01 26.54
C ARG A 132 -16.61 -16.49 25.67
N THR A 133 -16.61 -16.17 24.38
CA THR A 133 -17.61 -16.68 23.43
C THR A 133 -17.53 -18.21 23.28
N ILE A 134 -16.32 -18.79 23.24
CA ILE A 134 -16.15 -20.26 23.17
C ILE A 134 -16.70 -20.93 24.44
N VAL A 135 -16.39 -20.38 25.62
CA VAL A 135 -16.91 -20.89 26.90
C VAL A 135 -18.44 -20.80 26.93
N GLU A 136 -19.00 -19.64 26.58
CA GLU A 136 -20.45 -19.42 26.57
C GLU A 136 -21.18 -20.37 25.59
N LEU A 137 -20.60 -20.63 24.41
CA LEU A 137 -21.13 -21.61 23.46
C LEU A 137 -21.01 -23.05 23.98
N SER A 138 -19.93 -23.38 24.68
CA SER A 138 -19.74 -24.71 25.27
C SER A 138 -20.68 -25.00 26.45
N GLU A 139 -21.04 -23.98 27.22
CA GLU A 139 -22.00 -24.09 28.33
C GLU A 139 -23.44 -24.19 27.81
N ARG A 140 -23.80 -23.44 26.76
CA ARG A 140 -25.12 -23.57 26.11
C ARG A 140 -25.29 -24.90 25.37
N GLY A 141 -24.23 -25.43 24.75
CA GLY A 141 -24.28 -26.70 24.02
C GLY A 141 -24.35 -27.95 24.91
N ARG A 142 -24.09 -27.82 26.22
CA ARG A 142 -24.08 -28.93 27.18
C ARG A 142 -25.35 -29.02 28.04
N GLY A 143 -26.26 -28.06 27.92
CA GLY A 143 -27.51 -27.98 28.69
C GLY A 143 -28.79 -28.25 27.90
N GLY A 144 -28.68 -28.69 26.65
CA GLY A 144 -29.84 -29.04 25.81
C GLY A 144 -29.68 -30.44 25.23
N PHE A 145 -30.03 -31.44 26.03
CA PHE A 145 -30.76 -32.69 25.73
C PHE A 145 -31.07 -33.37 27.07
#